data_AF-A0A0A2LF35-F1
#
_entry.id   AF-A0A0A2LF35-F1
#
_cell.length_a   1.000
_cell.length_b   1.000
_cell.length_c   1.000
_cell.angle_alpha   90.00
_cell.angle_beta   90.00
_cell.angle_gamma   90.00
#
_symmetry.space_group_name_H-M   'P 1'
#
loop_
_entity.id
_entity.type
_entity.pdbx_description
1 polymer ?
#
loop_
_entity_poly.entity_id
_entity_poly.type
_entity_poly.pdbx_seq_one_letter_code
_entity_poly.pdbx_strand_id
1 'polypeptide(L)'
;MFKGRSICAWALAVLATTAQCQQLSYEDSVTALTYGNVAADNSSEGTVWLNVTGFAVDKLPHIQNDLGIHTLDNLETLTALAGLTQDASKRGQWGDIVYLYSAFAMNGHGEYLNVSSVEMQESLLDAITDQDSGKVDSTLAELYASTSSSKFLVEAFQGLKSKTSPQNKRWLREVCSSPHLAVKNSCRSLLENVRGNATWKSGSPLSICKYGCCISWSANATFQVENLTNAANYCINACGTSSVSCEVYGVKLQGTLVDQCLSNRATGCR
;
A
#
# COMPACT_ATOMS: atom_id res chain seq x y z
N MET A 1 33.62 -10.68 18.40
CA MET A 1 33.24 -9.78 19.52
C MET A 1 32.49 -8.58 18.95
N PHE A 2 31.16 -8.64 18.88
CA PHE A 2 30.33 -7.46 18.63
C PHE A 2 29.92 -6.90 19.99
N LYS A 3 30.67 -5.88 20.45
CA LYS A 3 30.30 -5.09 21.61
C LYS A 3 29.10 -4.22 21.25
N GLY A 4 28.13 -4.19 22.17
CA GLY A 4 26.83 -3.58 22.02
C GLY A 4 26.86 -2.17 21.44
N ARG A 5 26.03 -1.97 20.42
CA ARG A 5 25.45 -0.68 20.12
C ARG A 5 24.01 -0.72 20.61
N SER A 6 23.76 0.02 21.68
CA SER A 6 22.42 0.35 22.16
C SER A 6 21.69 1.08 21.05
N ILE A 7 20.71 0.42 20.43
CA ILE A 7 19.86 1.03 19.39
C ILE A 7 18.71 1.72 20.11
N CYS A 8 18.85 3.01 20.36
CA CYS A 8 17.73 3.88 20.69
C CYS A 8 16.93 4.13 19.41
N ALA A 9 16.03 3.22 19.05
CA ALA A 9 14.98 3.47 18.06
C ALA A 9 13.73 3.94 18.83
N TRP A 10 13.53 5.25 18.84
CA TRP A 10 12.39 5.89 19.48
C TRP A 10 11.20 5.89 18.53
N ALA A 11 10.13 5.18 18.86
CA ALA A 11 8.81 5.63 18.48
C ALA A 11 8.56 6.93 19.26
N LEU A 12 8.62 8.07 18.58
CA LEU A 12 8.52 9.39 19.18
C LEU A 12 7.07 9.67 19.59
N ALA A 13 6.74 9.34 20.83
CA ALA A 13 5.57 9.84 21.52
C ALA A 13 5.78 11.31 21.90
N VAL A 14 4.81 12.18 21.60
CA VAL A 14 4.66 13.44 22.33
C VAL A 14 3.31 13.46 23.03
N LEU A 15 3.31 12.99 24.27
CA LEU A 15 2.51 13.63 25.32
C LEU A 15 3.46 14.58 26.04
N ALA A 16 3.22 15.88 25.86
CA ALA A 16 3.95 16.92 26.55
C ALA A 16 3.65 16.88 28.06
N THR A 17 4.40 16.08 28.80
CA THR A 17 4.73 16.28 30.23
C THR A 17 5.87 15.31 30.57
N THR A 18 7.08 15.87 30.78
CA THR A 18 8.21 15.27 31.52
C THR A 18 8.13 13.75 31.77
N ALA A 19 8.48 12.93 30.78
CA ALA A 19 8.68 11.51 30.99
C ALA A 19 9.86 11.07 30.15
N GLN A 20 10.80 10.36 30.78
CA GLN A 20 11.86 9.65 30.09
C GLN A 20 11.24 8.93 28.91
N CYS A 21 11.76 9.25 27.74
CA CYS A 21 11.62 8.48 26.52
C CYS A 21 11.65 6.99 26.95
N GLN A 22 10.53 6.29 26.83
CA GLN A 22 10.35 4.88 27.19
C GLN A 22 10.11 4.11 25.88
N GLN A 23 10.95 3.13 25.57
CA GLN A 23 10.85 2.39 24.32
C GLN A 23 9.52 1.61 24.33
N LEU A 24 8.62 1.91 23.39
CA LEU A 24 7.33 1.24 23.30
C LEU A 24 7.55 -0.27 23.07
N SER A 25 6.67 -1.09 23.66
CA SER A 25 6.63 -2.51 23.30
C SER A 25 6.21 -2.68 21.84
N TYR A 26 6.37 -3.89 21.30
CA TYR A 26 5.90 -4.20 19.95
C TYR A 26 4.40 -3.93 19.82
N GLU A 27 3.61 -4.41 20.78
CA GLU A 27 2.16 -4.34 20.81
C GLU A 27 1.69 -2.88 20.93
N ASP A 28 2.38 -2.08 21.76
CA ASP A 28 2.11 -0.66 21.90
C ASP A 28 2.46 0.11 20.62
N SER A 29 3.53 -0.29 19.93
CA SER A 29 3.95 0.33 18.66
C SER A 29 2.91 0.11 17.57
N VAL A 30 2.45 -1.12 17.38
CA VAL A 30 1.36 -1.42 16.42
C VAL A 30 0.08 -0.69 16.80
N THR A 31 -0.28 -0.68 18.09
CA THR A 31 -1.48 0.01 18.58
C THR A 31 -1.42 1.52 18.33
N ALA A 32 -0.27 2.17 18.58
CA ALA A 32 -0.08 3.60 18.32
C ALA A 32 -0.23 3.92 16.83
N LEU A 33 0.34 3.09 15.95
CA LEU A 33 0.19 3.24 14.50
C LEU A 33 -1.28 3.17 14.09
N THR A 34 -2.05 2.21 14.63
CA THR A 34 -3.46 2.01 14.26
C THR A 34 -4.36 3.21 14.61
N TYR A 35 -3.90 4.10 15.50
CA TYR A 35 -4.57 5.37 15.81
C TYR A 35 -4.20 6.51 14.86
N GLY A 36 -3.20 6.34 13.99
CA GLY A 36 -2.60 7.41 13.20
C GLY A 36 -1.64 8.30 14.00
N ASN A 37 -1.20 7.86 15.18
CA ASN A 37 -0.26 8.61 16.02
C ASN A 37 1.18 8.42 15.54
N VAL A 38 1.51 9.06 14.42
CA VAL A 38 2.88 9.10 13.88
C VAL A 38 3.32 10.54 13.77
N ALA A 39 4.55 10.82 14.19
CA ALA A 39 5.14 12.13 13.98
C ALA A 39 5.17 12.42 12.48
N ALA A 40 4.45 13.46 12.07
CA ALA A 40 4.58 14.02 10.74
C ALA A 40 5.97 14.68 10.66
N ASP A 41 6.70 14.37 9.60
CA ASP A 41 7.96 15.00 9.22
C ASP A 41 9.22 14.45 9.90
N ASN A 42 9.79 13.45 9.25
CA ASN A 42 11.24 13.30 9.17
C ASN A 42 11.63 13.61 7.72
N SER A 43 12.30 14.74 7.47
CA SER A 43 12.79 15.15 6.14
C SER A 43 13.93 14.26 5.60
N SER A 44 13.93 12.98 5.97
CA SER A 44 14.91 11.97 5.62
C SER A 44 14.45 11.21 4.38
N GLU A 45 15.35 11.21 3.41
CA GLU A 45 15.18 10.56 2.11
C GLU A 45 15.94 9.24 2.06
N GLY A 46 15.33 8.24 1.42
CA GLY A 46 16.03 7.01 1.06
C GLY A 46 15.09 5.94 0.53
N THR A 47 15.64 4.75 0.30
CA THR A 47 14.86 3.58 -0.13
C THR A 47 14.84 2.54 0.96
N VAL A 48 13.64 2.07 1.32
CA VAL A 48 13.43 0.97 2.26
C VAL A 48 12.81 -0.20 1.50
N TRP A 49 13.26 -1.40 1.85
CA TRP A 49 12.70 -2.65 1.35
C TRP A 49 11.99 -3.40 2.46
N LEU A 50 10.76 -3.80 2.18
CA LEU A 50 9.99 -4.72 2.99
C LEU A 50 10.01 -6.10 2.33
N ASN A 51 10.86 -6.97 2.87
CA ASN A 51 11.03 -8.33 2.35
C ASN A 51 9.99 -9.27 2.96
N VAL A 52 9.03 -9.73 2.16
CA VAL A 52 7.93 -10.62 2.59
C VAL A 52 7.90 -11.93 1.83
N THR A 53 8.73 -12.07 0.79
CA THR A 53 8.85 -13.30 0.02
C THR A 53 9.23 -14.46 0.94
N GLY A 54 8.43 -15.52 0.92
CA GLY A 54 8.65 -16.70 1.76
C GLY A 54 7.97 -16.63 3.13
N PHE A 55 7.21 -15.56 3.43
CA PHE A 55 6.21 -15.63 4.50
C PHE A 55 5.17 -16.70 4.16
N ALA A 56 4.54 -17.28 5.20
CA ALA A 56 3.63 -18.41 5.07
C ALA A 56 2.54 -18.17 4.01
N VAL A 57 2.70 -18.81 2.83
CA VAL A 57 1.88 -18.56 1.62
C VAL A 57 0.40 -18.85 1.87
N ASP A 58 0.11 -19.86 2.67
CA ASP A 58 -1.24 -20.25 3.07
C ASP A 58 -1.89 -19.26 4.05
N LYS A 59 -1.08 -18.44 4.73
CA LYS A 59 -1.55 -17.42 5.68
C LYS A 59 -1.61 -16.04 5.04
N LEU A 60 -0.78 -15.76 4.05
CA LEU A 60 -0.66 -14.46 3.37
C LEU A 60 -0.71 -14.64 1.84
N PRO A 61 -1.78 -15.20 1.27
CA PRO A 61 -1.84 -15.55 -0.16
C PRO A 61 -1.71 -14.34 -1.09
N HIS A 62 -2.08 -13.15 -0.62
CA HIS A 62 -2.06 -11.91 -1.39
C HIS A 62 -0.80 -11.05 -1.14
N ILE A 63 0.05 -11.43 -0.17
CA ILE A 63 1.26 -10.71 0.22
C ILE A 63 2.46 -11.65 0.12
N GLN A 64 3.04 -11.73 -1.08
CA GLN A 64 4.11 -12.67 -1.42
C GLN A 64 5.26 -12.05 -2.25
N ASN A 65 5.22 -10.73 -2.46
CA ASN A 65 6.25 -10.03 -3.21
C ASN A 65 6.88 -8.96 -2.33
N ASP A 66 8.20 -8.87 -2.35
CA ASP A 66 8.93 -7.81 -1.68
C ASP A 66 8.50 -6.44 -2.20
N LEU A 67 8.47 -5.45 -1.30
CA LEU A 67 8.01 -4.11 -1.59
C LEU A 67 9.12 -3.09 -1.28
N GLY A 68 9.62 -2.43 -2.32
CA GLY A 68 10.58 -1.34 -2.19
C GLY A 68 9.90 0.02 -2.37
N ILE A 69 10.15 0.96 -1.46
CA ILE A 69 9.65 2.34 -1.55
C ILE A 69 10.81 3.30 -1.39
N HIS A 70 10.93 4.21 -2.34
CA HIS A 70 11.76 5.39 -2.20
C HIS A 70 10.89 6.53 -1.65
N THR A 71 11.39 7.22 -0.63
CA THR A 71 10.67 8.25 0.09
C THR A 71 11.57 9.45 0.34
N LEU A 72 11.00 10.64 0.38
CA LEU A 72 11.74 11.90 0.60
C LEU A 72 11.58 12.43 2.04
N ASP A 73 10.57 11.95 2.74
CA ASP A 73 10.02 12.57 3.95
C ASP A 73 9.48 11.56 4.98
N ASN A 74 9.67 10.26 4.74
CA ASN A 74 9.15 9.20 5.61
C ASN A 74 10.14 8.03 5.82
N LEU A 75 11.44 8.23 5.60
CA LEU A 75 12.43 7.13 5.61
C LEU A 75 12.42 6.35 6.94
N GLU A 76 12.40 7.05 8.07
CA GLU A 76 12.46 6.37 9.37
C GLU A 76 11.14 5.68 9.69
N THR A 77 10.00 6.26 9.28
CA THR A 77 8.69 5.64 9.40
C THR A 77 8.63 4.33 8.61
N LEU A 78 9.07 4.35 7.35
CA LEU A 78 9.16 3.14 6.54
C LEU A 78 10.12 2.11 7.13
N THR A 79 11.26 2.55 7.67
CA THR A 79 12.23 1.67 8.33
C THR A 79 11.61 1.01 9.57
N ALA A 80 10.85 1.76 10.36
CA ALA A 80 10.14 1.24 11.53
C ALA A 80 9.04 0.25 11.12
N LEU A 81 8.24 0.56 10.11
CA LEU A 81 7.22 -0.34 9.57
C LEU A 81 7.84 -1.65 9.05
N ALA A 82 8.95 -1.56 8.31
CA ALA A 82 9.68 -2.74 7.85
C ALA A 82 10.19 -3.59 9.02
N GLY A 83 10.78 -2.98 10.04
CA GLY A 83 11.24 -3.65 11.25
C GLY A 83 10.11 -4.35 12.01
N LEU A 84 9.00 -3.64 12.25
CA LEU A 84 7.81 -4.21 12.91
C LEU A 84 7.23 -5.37 12.11
N THR A 85 7.22 -5.30 10.78
CA THR A 85 6.71 -6.39 9.93
C THR A 85 7.57 -7.66 10.07
N GLN A 86 8.90 -7.50 10.14
CA GLN A 86 9.79 -8.63 10.39
C GLN A 86 9.58 -9.26 11.77
N ASP A 87 9.31 -8.44 12.78
CA ASP A 87 9.04 -8.94 14.13
C ASP A 87 7.67 -9.61 14.23
N ALA A 88 6.65 -9.07 13.58
CA ALA A 88 5.33 -9.67 13.44
C ALA A 88 5.42 -11.05 12.77
N SER A 89 6.24 -11.17 11.72
CA SER A 89 6.50 -12.44 11.02
C SER A 89 7.10 -13.49 11.94
N LYS A 90 8.12 -13.15 12.73
CA LYS A 90 8.73 -14.06 13.72
C LYS A 90 7.73 -14.52 14.80
N ARG A 91 6.72 -13.69 15.09
CA ARG A 91 5.68 -13.94 16.10
C ARG A 91 4.45 -14.65 15.53
N GLY A 92 4.35 -14.81 14.20
CA GLY A 92 3.16 -15.33 13.55
C GLY A 92 1.94 -14.42 13.67
N GLN A 93 2.15 -13.10 13.78
CA GLN A 93 1.09 -12.10 13.89
C GLN A 93 0.62 -11.65 12.51
N TRP A 94 -0.11 -12.53 11.83
CA TRP A 94 -0.49 -12.34 10.43
C TRP A 94 -1.35 -11.09 10.20
N GLY A 95 -2.28 -10.80 11.11
CA GLY A 95 -3.09 -9.59 11.03
C GLY A 95 -2.27 -8.30 11.13
N ASP A 96 -1.23 -8.30 11.96
CA ASP A 96 -0.32 -7.14 12.06
C ASP A 96 0.53 -7.00 10.79
N ILE A 97 1.00 -8.12 10.21
CA ILE A 97 1.76 -8.09 8.95
C ILE A 97 0.93 -7.48 7.81
N VAL A 98 -0.34 -7.85 7.69
CA VAL A 98 -1.24 -7.28 6.68
C VAL A 98 -1.34 -5.76 6.86
N TYR A 99 -1.63 -5.31 8.08
CA TYR A 99 -1.73 -3.89 8.39
C TYR A 99 -0.41 -3.13 8.13
N LEU A 100 0.72 -3.67 8.58
CA LEU A 100 2.03 -3.02 8.44
C LEU A 100 2.49 -3.01 6.97
N TYR A 101 2.18 -4.05 6.20
CA TYR A 101 2.42 -4.08 4.77
C TYR A 101 1.58 -3.02 4.05
N SER A 102 0.30 -2.89 4.39
CA SER A 102 -0.58 -1.84 3.87
C SER A 102 -0.07 -0.44 4.20
N ALA A 103 0.29 -0.21 5.47
CA ALA A 103 0.90 1.03 5.94
C ALA A 103 2.18 1.37 5.16
N PHE A 104 3.05 0.38 4.97
CA PHE A 104 4.27 0.53 4.20
C PHE A 104 3.94 0.90 2.76
N ALA A 105 3.05 0.17 2.09
CA ALA A 105 2.59 0.43 0.72
C ALA A 105 2.00 1.83 0.51
N MET A 106 1.53 2.48 1.58
CA MET A 106 1.04 3.85 1.59
C MET A 106 2.11 4.88 1.96
N ASN A 107 3.39 4.55 1.77
CA ASN A 107 4.56 5.38 2.08
C ASN A 107 4.65 5.77 3.58
N GLY A 108 3.95 5.07 4.47
CA GLY A 108 3.93 5.40 5.89
C GLY A 108 3.28 6.75 6.22
N HIS A 109 2.50 7.35 5.31
CA HIS A 109 1.85 8.63 5.58
C HIS A 109 0.85 8.51 6.73
N GLY A 110 1.08 9.30 7.80
CA GLY A 110 0.31 9.23 9.04
C GLY A 110 -1.21 9.32 8.87
N GLU A 111 -1.68 10.11 7.89
CA GLU A 111 -3.10 10.25 7.56
C GLU A 111 -3.78 8.94 7.14
N TYR A 112 -3.04 7.99 6.57
CA TYR A 112 -3.55 6.69 6.13
C TYR A 112 -3.26 5.56 7.13
N LEU A 113 -2.47 5.82 8.18
CA LEU A 113 -2.11 4.79 9.16
C LEU A 113 -3.25 4.49 10.12
N ASN A 114 -4.16 5.45 10.34
CA ASN A 114 -5.33 5.18 11.16
C ASN A 114 -6.13 4.01 10.54
N VAL A 115 -6.40 2.98 11.34
CA VAL A 115 -7.11 1.77 10.88
C VAL A 115 -8.52 2.08 10.38
N SER A 116 -9.12 3.17 10.86
CA SER A 116 -10.45 3.64 10.44
C SER A 116 -10.41 4.52 9.19
N SER A 117 -9.21 4.87 8.68
CA SER A 117 -9.08 5.57 7.41
C SER A 117 -9.66 4.73 6.27
N VAL A 118 -10.16 5.39 5.25
CA VAL A 118 -10.77 4.71 4.09
C VAL A 118 -9.71 3.85 3.40
N GLU A 119 -8.51 4.40 3.24
CA GLU A 119 -7.38 3.79 2.56
C GLU A 119 -6.93 2.52 3.26
N MET A 120 -6.81 2.56 4.60
CA MET A 120 -6.45 1.37 5.36
C MET A 120 -7.57 0.33 5.30
N GLN A 121 -8.83 0.73 5.49
CA GLN A 121 -9.96 -0.20 5.41
C GLN A 121 -10.07 -0.90 4.06
N GLU A 122 -9.82 -0.20 2.96
CA GLU A 122 -9.78 -0.79 1.61
C GLU A 122 -8.62 -1.77 1.48
N SER A 123 -7.43 -1.41 1.95
CA SER A 123 -6.27 -2.30 1.85
C SER A 123 -6.43 -3.57 2.70
N LEU A 124 -7.01 -3.46 3.89
CA LEU A 124 -7.32 -4.62 4.75
C LEU A 124 -8.39 -5.52 4.12
N LEU A 125 -9.40 -4.94 3.46
CA LEU A 125 -10.42 -5.69 2.73
C LEU A 125 -9.84 -6.44 1.53
N ASP A 126 -8.94 -5.81 0.77
CA ASP A 126 -8.26 -6.43 -0.37
C ASP A 126 -7.45 -7.66 0.07
N ALA A 127 -6.80 -7.58 1.23
CA ALA A 127 -6.00 -8.66 1.80
C ALA A 127 -6.81 -9.90 2.24
N ILE A 128 -8.14 -9.79 2.35
CA ILE A 128 -9.05 -10.89 2.68
C ILE A 128 -10.05 -11.18 1.55
N THR A 129 -9.93 -10.52 0.40
CA THR A 129 -10.83 -10.72 -0.73
C THR A 129 -10.16 -11.59 -1.77
N ASP A 130 -10.78 -12.72 -2.07
CA ASP A 130 -10.35 -13.59 -3.15
C ASP A 130 -10.50 -12.85 -4.49
N GLN A 131 -9.39 -12.65 -5.18
CA GLN A 131 -9.33 -11.79 -6.37
C GLN A 131 -10.01 -12.41 -7.60
N ASP A 132 -10.22 -13.73 -7.62
CA ASP A 132 -10.87 -14.42 -8.74
C ASP A 132 -12.39 -14.41 -8.61
N SER A 133 -12.90 -14.53 -7.39
CA SER A 133 -14.33 -14.61 -7.08
C SER A 133 -14.93 -13.31 -6.53
N GLY A 134 -14.09 -12.37 -6.08
CA GLY A 134 -14.50 -11.11 -5.43
C GLY A 134 -15.17 -11.32 -4.08
N LYS A 135 -15.08 -12.51 -3.49
CA LYS A 135 -15.70 -12.85 -2.20
C LYS A 135 -14.72 -12.65 -1.07
N VAL A 136 -15.24 -12.17 0.06
CA VAL A 136 -14.49 -12.08 1.31
C VAL A 136 -14.24 -13.49 1.84
N ASP A 137 -12.98 -13.82 2.08
CA ASP A 137 -12.55 -15.01 2.79
C ASP A 137 -12.67 -14.78 4.30
N SER A 138 -13.76 -15.29 4.86
CA SER A 138 -14.02 -15.21 6.30
C SER A 138 -12.95 -15.90 7.14
N THR A 139 -12.27 -16.91 6.60
CA THR A 139 -11.21 -17.66 7.28
C THR A 139 -9.96 -16.81 7.43
N LEU A 140 -9.57 -16.08 6.38
CA LEU A 140 -8.48 -15.11 6.45
C LEU A 140 -8.82 -13.96 7.39
N ALA A 141 -10.05 -13.42 7.31
CA ALA A 141 -10.50 -12.39 8.23
C ALA A 141 -10.43 -12.85 9.70
N GLU A 142 -10.78 -14.11 9.99
CA GLU A 142 -10.65 -14.72 11.32
C GLU A 142 -9.21 -14.90 11.75
N LEU A 143 -8.38 -15.43 10.86
CA LEU A 143 -6.96 -15.59 11.10
C LEU A 143 -6.31 -14.26 11.46
N TYR A 144 -6.52 -13.23 10.65
CA TYR A 144 -5.95 -11.91 10.85
C TYR A 144 -6.47 -11.27 12.13
N ALA A 145 -7.79 -11.33 12.39
CA ALA A 145 -8.34 -10.85 13.65
C ALA A 145 -7.77 -11.59 14.87
N SER A 146 -7.59 -12.91 14.80
CA SER A 146 -7.09 -13.71 15.94
C SER A 146 -5.60 -13.55 16.21
N THR A 147 -4.84 -13.06 15.24
CA THR A 147 -3.38 -12.88 15.32
C THR A 147 -2.94 -11.44 15.38
N SER A 148 -3.88 -10.48 15.39
CA SER A 148 -3.58 -9.08 15.59
C SER A 148 -3.26 -8.75 17.05
N SER A 149 -2.24 -7.92 17.27
CA SER A 149 -1.87 -7.46 18.61
C SER A 149 -2.72 -6.29 19.10
N SER A 150 -3.30 -5.51 18.18
CA SER A 150 -4.13 -4.34 18.50
C SER A 150 -5.61 -4.69 18.48
N LYS A 151 -6.35 -4.35 19.54
CA LYS A 151 -7.82 -4.52 19.59
C LYS A 151 -8.52 -3.83 18.42
N PHE A 152 -7.98 -2.69 17.95
CA PHE A 152 -8.54 -1.97 16.81
C PHE A 152 -8.42 -2.75 15.51
N LEU A 153 -7.31 -3.47 15.31
CA LEU A 153 -7.15 -4.37 14.17
C LEU A 153 -8.07 -5.58 14.27
N VAL A 154 -8.24 -6.15 15.47
CA VAL A 154 -9.21 -7.21 15.72
C VAL A 154 -10.61 -6.77 15.30
N GLU A 155 -11.06 -5.61 15.79
CA GLU A 155 -12.36 -5.03 15.47
C GLU A 155 -12.50 -4.70 13.98
N ALA A 156 -11.45 -4.16 13.35
CA ALA A 156 -11.44 -3.87 11.92
C ALA A 156 -11.65 -5.13 11.07
N PHE A 157 -10.82 -6.17 11.24
CA PHE A 157 -10.96 -7.41 10.48
C PHE A 157 -12.29 -8.12 10.72
N GLN A 158 -12.79 -8.12 11.96
CA GLN A 158 -14.11 -8.66 12.27
C GLN A 158 -15.23 -7.88 11.57
N GLY A 159 -15.13 -6.55 11.52
CA GLY A 159 -16.08 -5.67 10.84
C GLY A 159 -16.09 -5.80 9.31
N LEU A 160 -15.02 -6.32 8.71
CA LEU A 160 -14.93 -6.54 7.27
C LEU A 160 -15.66 -7.82 6.80
N LYS A 161 -15.93 -8.78 7.70
CA LYS A 161 -16.59 -10.06 7.36
C LYS A 161 -17.98 -9.92 6.75
N SER A 162 -18.69 -8.84 7.08
CA SER A 162 -20.07 -8.58 6.65
C SER A 162 -20.16 -7.55 5.52
N LYS A 163 -19.04 -6.96 5.10
CA LYS A 163 -19.04 -6.01 3.97
C LYS A 163 -19.04 -6.78 2.65
N THR A 164 -20.22 -6.89 2.03
CA THR A 164 -20.27 -6.99 0.56
C THR A 164 -19.74 -5.67 0.03
N SER A 165 -18.64 -5.66 -0.72
CA SER A 165 -18.07 -4.43 -1.31
C SER A 165 -19.18 -3.60 -2.00
N PRO A 166 -19.48 -2.39 -1.48
CA PRO A 166 -19.06 -1.16 -2.18
C PRO A 166 -18.48 -0.10 -1.20
N GLN A 167 -17.23 0.32 -1.38
CA GLN A 167 -16.76 1.47 -2.18
C GLN A 167 -17.17 2.85 -1.64
N ASN A 168 -16.39 3.39 -0.71
CA ASN A 168 -16.00 4.81 -0.80
C ASN A 168 -14.65 4.82 -1.51
N LYS A 169 -14.70 4.74 -2.84
CA LYS A 169 -13.52 4.59 -3.69
C LYS A 169 -12.44 5.61 -3.32
N ARG A 170 -11.20 5.16 -3.14
CA ARG A 170 -9.97 5.97 -3.16
C ARG A 170 -9.91 7.01 -4.29
N TRP A 171 -10.61 6.74 -5.38
CA TRP A 171 -10.65 7.51 -6.62
C TRP A 171 -12.10 7.85 -6.95
N LEU A 172 -12.38 8.98 -7.59
CA LEU A 172 -13.76 9.42 -7.86
C LEU A 172 -14.59 8.33 -8.56
N ARG A 173 -13.95 7.52 -9.39
CA ARG A 173 -14.56 6.42 -10.14
C ARG A 173 -13.47 5.53 -10.74
N GLU A 174 -13.72 4.23 -10.88
CA GLU A 174 -13.11 3.40 -11.93
C GLU A 174 -14.13 2.97 -12.99
N VAL A 175 -13.65 2.86 -14.23
CA VAL A 175 -14.41 2.34 -15.37
C VAL A 175 -13.58 1.26 -16.06
N CYS A 176 -14.03 0.02 -15.96
CA CYS A 176 -13.49 -1.09 -16.74
C CYS A 176 -14.05 -1.05 -18.17
N SER A 177 -13.21 -1.35 -19.15
CA SER A 177 -13.53 -1.25 -20.57
C SER A 177 -13.13 -2.53 -21.32
N SER A 178 -13.85 -2.90 -22.37
CA SER A 178 -13.53 -4.05 -23.22
C SER A 178 -12.71 -3.71 -24.48
N PRO A 179 -12.74 -2.47 -25.01
CA PRO A 179 -11.73 -2.00 -25.96
C PRO A 179 -10.32 -1.92 -25.37
N HIS A 180 -9.32 -2.16 -26.22
CA HIS A 180 -7.90 -1.87 -25.94
C HIS A 180 -7.32 -2.64 -24.75
N LEU A 181 -7.85 -3.84 -24.51
CA LEU A 181 -7.36 -4.76 -23.49
C LEU A 181 -5.86 -5.04 -23.66
N ALA A 182 -5.10 -4.80 -22.60
CA ALA A 182 -3.75 -5.28 -22.43
C ALA A 182 -3.75 -6.58 -21.62
N VAL A 183 -2.81 -7.47 -21.91
CA VAL A 183 -2.61 -8.69 -21.11
C VAL A 183 -2.19 -8.28 -19.69
N LYS A 184 -2.85 -8.80 -18.64
CA LYS A 184 -2.56 -8.40 -17.25
C LYS A 184 -1.10 -8.63 -16.87
N ASN A 185 -0.52 -9.74 -17.29
CA ASN A 185 0.90 -10.04 -17.03
C ASN A 185 1.83 -8.98 -17.63
N SER A 186 1.54 -8.49 -18.84
CA SER A 186 2.29 -7.38 -19.42
C SER A 186 2.16 -6.10 -18.59
N CYS A 187 0.97 -5.81 -18.07
CA CYS A 187 0.75 -4.65 -17.20
C CYS A 187 1.44 -4.79 -15.85
N ARG A 188 1.48 -5.99 -15.26
CA ARG A 188 2.27 -6.27 -14.06
C ARG A 188 3.76 -6.08 -14.34
N SER A 189 4.27 -6.60 -15.46
CA SER A 189 5.66 -6.36 -15.85
C SER A 189 5.97 -4.87 -16.10
N LEU A 190 5.04 -4.11 -16.68
CA LEU A 190 5.17 -2.66 -16.77
C LEU A 190 5.20 -2.03 -15.38
N LEU A 191 4.30 -2.41 -14.48
CA LEU A 191 4.28 -1.92 -13.09
C LEU A 191 5.60 -2.18 -12.38
N GLU A 192 6.23 -3.34 -12.54
CA GLU A 192 7.56 -3.60 -11.95
C GLU A 192 8.66 -2.68 -12.50
N ASN A 193 8.49 -2.09 -13.70
CA ASN A 193 9.43 -1.10 -14.25
C ASN A 193 9.14 0.34 -13.79
N VAL A 194 7.91 0.59 -13.36
CA VAL A 194 7.41 1.90 -12.93
C VAL A 194 7.59 2.01 -11.41
N ARG A 195 7.43 0.89 -10.69
CA ARG A 195 7.60 0.74 -9.24
C ARG A 195 9.06 1.03 -8.86
N GLY A 196 9.26 1.95 -7.93
CA GLY A 196 10.59 2.41 -7.50
C GLY A 196 11.34 3.28 -8.53
N ASN A 197 10.69 3.65 -9.64
CA ASN A 197 11.26 4.60 -10.59
C ASN A 197 10.95 6.03 -10.12
N ALA A 198 11.86 6.57 -9.31
CA ALA A 198 11.80 7.93 -8.78
C ALA A 198 12.11 9.02 -9.82
N THR A 199 12.23 8.68 -11.12
CA THR A 199 12.50 9.67 -12.17
C THR A 199 11.36 10.65 -12.27
N TRP A 200 11.68 11.94 -12.25
CA TRP A 200 10.72 13.01 -12.46
C TRP A 200 10.24 13.05 -13.90
N LYS A 201 8.92 13.17 -14.05
CA LYS A 201 8.25 13.37 -15.32
C LYS A 201 7.42 14.64 -15.25
N SER A 202 7.51 15.44 -16.31
CA SER A 202 6.67 16.61 -16.52
C SER A 202 6.32 16.73 -18.00
N GLY A 203 5.09 17.12 -18.28
CA GLY A 203 4.61 17.31 -19.65
C GLY A 203 4.53 16.02 -20.47
N SER A 204 4.67 16.17 -21.79
CA SER A 204 4.54 15.06 -22.74
C SER A 204 5.80 14.20 -22.84
N PRO A 205 5.68 12.89 -23.19
CA PRO A 205 4.43 12.19 -23.49
C PRO A 205 3.64 11.82 -22.22
N LEU A 206 2.31 11.98 -22.25
CA LEU A 206 1.39 11.65 -21.15
C LEU A 206 1.15 10.14 -20.96
N SER A 207 2.18 9.35 -21.23
CA SER A 207 2.12 7.90 -21.09
C SER A 207 3.50 7.28 -20.90
N ILE A 208 3.47 6.03 -20.42
CA ILE A 208 4.60 5.12 -20.29
C ILE A 208 4.11 3.75 -20.74
N CYS A 209 4.77 3.18 -21.74
CA CYS A 209 4.38 1.91 -22.33
C CYS A 209 5.51 0.90 -22.31
N LYS A 210 5.19 -0.35 -21.99
CA LYS A 210 6.11 -1.49 -22.08
C LYS A 210 5.34 -2.79 -22.23
N TYR A 211 5.91 -3.75 -22.96
CA TYR A 211 5.38 -5.11 -23.13
C TYR A 211 3.93 -5.19 -23.66
N GLY A 212 3.47 -4.17 -24.38
CA GLY A 212 2.08 -4.10 -24.88
C GLY A 212 1.06 -3.62 -23.85
N CYS A 213 1.51 -3.12 -22.69
CA CYS A 213 0.69 -2.36 -21.75
C CYS A 213 1.19 -0.91 -21.66
N CYS A 214 0.29 0.00 -21.34
CA CYS A 214 0.52 1.42 -21.24
C CYS A 214 -0.22 2.00 -20.04
N ILE A 215 0.48 2.80 -19.24
CA ILE A 215 -0.13 3.73 -18.28
C ILE A 215 -0.17 5.09 -18.96
N SER A 216 -1.33 5.75 -18.99
CA SER A 216 -1.51 7.09 -19.54
C SER A 216 -2.33 7.95 -18.61
N TRP A 217 -2.26 9.27 -18.73
CA TRP A 217 -3.02 10.19 -17.87
C TRP A 217 -3.56 11.41 -18.62
N SER A 218 -4.64 12.01 -18.12
CA SER A 218 -5.47 12.96 -18.88
C SER A 218 -4.92 14.39 -18.99
N ALA A 219 -4.04 14.82 -18.09
CA ALA A 219 -3.52 16.20 -18.08
C ALA A 219 -2.01 16.28 -17.77
N ASN A 220 -1.37 17.40 -18.12
CA ASN A 220 0.02 17.64 -17.71
C ASN A 220 0.13 17.67 -16.18
N ALA A 221 1.04 16.87 -15.62
CA ALA A 221 1.37 16.85 -14.22
C ALA A 221 2.90 16.70 -14.06
N THR A 222 3.43 17.16 -12.94
CA THR A 222 4.84 16.96 -12.57
C THR A 222 4.90 15.99 -11.39
N PHE A 223 5.45 14.81 -11.59
CA PHE A 223 5.41 13.72 -10.61
C PHE A 223 6.58 12.74 -10.81
N GLN A 224 6.79 11.84 -9.86
CA GLN A 224 7.75 10.74 -10.03
C GLN A 224 7.05 9.55 -10.65
N VAL A 225 7.69 8.89 -11.61
CA VAL A 225 7.09 7.80 -12.39
C VAL A 225 6.41 6.74 -11.51
N GLU A 226 6.99 6.41 -10.35
CA GLU A 226 6.41 5.48 -9.37
C GLU A 226 5.04 5.87 -8.82
N ASN A 227 4.66 7.16 -8.83
CA ASN A 227 3.34 7.62 -8.36
C ASN A 227 2.19 7.06 -9.22
N LEU A 228 2.47 6.60 -10.43
CA LEU A 228 1.49 5.94 -11.30
C LEU A 228 1.10 4.52 -10.82
N THR A 229 1.92 3.92 -9.95
CA THR A 229 1.82 2.49 -9.58
C THR A 229 0.49 2.17 -8.92
N ASN A 230 0.03 3.01 -8.00
CA ASN A 230 -1.13 2.73 -7.17
C ASN A 230 -2.43 2.64 -7.97
N ALA A 231 -2.71 3.65 -8.80
CA ALA A 231 -3.92 3.65 -9.62
C ALA A 231 -3.88 2.59 -10.72
N ALA A 232 -2.70 2.27 -11.28
CA ALA A 232 -2.56 1.23 -12.28
C ALA A 232 -2.68 -0.18 -11.65
N ASN A 233 -2.16 -0.40 -10.44
CA ASN A 233 -2.35 -1.64 -9.71
C ASN A 233 -3.83 -1.84 -9.32
N TYR A 234 -4.49 -0.78 -8.85
CA TYR A 234 -5.93 -0.79 -8.59
C TYR A 234 -6.72 -1.18 -9.85
N CYS A 235 -6.37 -0.61 -11.00
CA CYS A 235 -6.97 -0.95 -12.29
C CYS A 235 -6.83 -2.44 -12.66
N ILE A 236 -5.62 -3.01 -12.48
CA ILE A 236 -5.35 -4.44 -12.76
C ILE A 236 -6.22 -5.33 -11.88
N ASN A 237 -6.43 -4.94 -10.63
CA ASN A 237 -7.17 -5.74 -9.66
C ASN A 237 -8.69 -5.59 -9.86
N ALA A 238 -9.16 -4.37 -10.09
CA ALA A 238 -10.59 -4.09 -10.24
C ALA A 238 -11.20 -4.59 -11.56
N CYS A 239 -10.40 -4.78 -12.62
CA CYS A 239 -10.92 -5.01 -13.97
C CYS A 239 -10.41 -6.30 -14.65
N GLY A 240 -11.34 -7.09 -15.20
CA GLY A 240 -11.10 -8.28 -16.05
C GLY A 240 -10.44 -9.47 -15.34
N THR A 241 -10.26 -10.60 -16.03
CA THR A 241 -9.58 -11.80 -15.49
C THR A 241 -8.16 -11.97 -16.06
N SER A 242 -8.02 -12.15 -17.37
CA SER A 242 -6.71 -12.33 -18.05
C SER A 242 -6.16 -11.06 -18.73
N SER A 243 -7.04 -10.10 -19.01
CA SER A 243 -6.70 -8.82 -19.66
C SER A 243 -7.38 -7.65 -18.95
N VAL A 244 -6.80 -6.46 -19.09
CA VAL A 244 -7.24 -5.23 -18.43
C VAL A 244 -7.28 -4.06 -19.40
N SER A 245 -8.34 -3.27 -19.31
CA SER A 245 -8.43 -1.92 -19.85
C SER A 245 -9.32 -1.15 -18.89
N CYS A 246 -8.79 -0.09 -18.28
CA CYS A 246 -9.59 0.72 -17.39
C CYS A 246 -9.10 2.16 -17.29
N GLU A 247 -9.97 2.99 -16.73
CA GLU A 247 -9.71 4.36 -16.36
C GLU A 247 -10.06 4.57 -14.89
N VAL A 248 -9.17 5.25 -14.17
CA VAL A 248 -9.27 5.58 -12.76
C VAL A 248 -9.28 7.10 -12.63
N TYR A 249 -10.37 7.65 -12.10
CA TYR A 249 -10.62 9.09 -12.09
C TYR A 249 -10.14 9.76 -10.80
N GLY A 250 -9.59 10.98 -10.92
CA GLY A 250 -9.18 11.77 -9.75
C GLY A 250 -7.91 11.27 -9.06
N VAL A 251 -6.99 10.69 -9.83
CA VAL A 251 -5.65 10.32 -9.38
C VAL A 251 -4.85 11.59 -9.08
N LYS A 252 -4.38 11.73 -7.84
CA LYS A 252 -3.56 12.87 -7.41
C LYS A 252 -2.07 12.58 -7.66
N LEU A 253 -1.50 13.21 -8.67
CA LEU A 253 -0.07 13.18 -8.97
C LEU A 253 0.58 14.47 -8.45
N GLN A 254 1.20 14.41 -7.27
CA GLN A 254 1.90 15.55 -6.63
C GLN A 254 1.09 16.86 -6.62
N GLY A 255 -0.18 16.77 -6.20
CA GLY A 255 -1.09 17.92 -6.12
C GLY A 255 -1.92 18.18 -7.38
N THR A 256 -1.60 17.56 -8.51
CA THR A 256 -2.42 17.66 -9.73
C THR A 256 -3.39 16.49 -9.82
N LEU A 257 -4.69 16.77 -9.97
CA LEU A 257 -5.68 15.74 -10.24
C LEU A 257 -5.70 15.41 -11.72
N VAL A 258 -5.58 14.13 -12.04
CA VAL A 258 -5.65 13.57 -13.39
C VAL A 258 -6.53 12.33 -13.38
N ASP A 259 -6.94 11.89 -14.55
CA ASP A 259 -7.46 10.53 -14.73
C ASP A 259 -6.30 9.68 -15.24
N GLN A 260 -6.20 8.44 -14.74
CA GLN A 260 -5.15 7.51 -15.12
C GLN A 260 -5.75 6.27 -15.77
N CYS A 261 -5.25 5.93 -16.95
CA CYS A 261 -5.72 4.81 -17.73
C CYS A 261 -4.64 3.74 -17.87
N LEU A 262 -5.06 2.48 -17.85
CA LEU A 262 -4.22 1.33 -18.13
C LEU A 262 -4.85 0.55 -19.30
N SER A 263 -4.11 0.40 -20.39
CA SER A 263 -4.60 -0.31 -21.59
C SER A 263 -3.44 -0.74 -22.48
N ASN A 264 -3.72 -1.29 -23.66
CA ASN A 264 -2.70 -1.54 -24.68
C ASN A 264 -2.36 -0.31 -25.56
N ARG A 265 -2.88 0.88 -25.21
CA ARG A 265 -2.67 2.13 -25.94
C ARG A 265 -1.99 3.19 -25.08
N ALA A 266 -1.05 3.89 -25.71
CA ALA A 266 -0.35 5.04 -25.13
C ALA A 266 -1.22 6.30 -25.01
N THR A 267 -2.40 6.28 -25.63
CA THR A 267 -3.31 7.41 -25.75
C THR A 267 -4.74 6.94 -25.50
N GLY A 268 -5.59 7.83 -25.00
CA GLY A 268 -7.01 7.54 -24.76
C GLY A 268 -7.52 7.96 -23.39
N CYS A 269 -6.62 8.27 -22.45
CA CYS A 269 -7.01 8.95 -21.21
C CYS A 269 -7.27 10.42 -21.51
N ARG A 270 -8.55 10.82 -21.53
CA ARG A 270 -8.99 12.16 -21.91
C ARG A 270 -10.24 12.56 -21.16
#